data_AF-A0A8J8FKC8-F1
#
_entry.id   AF-A0A8J8FKC8-F1
#
_cell.length_a   1.000
_cell.length_b   1.000
_cell.length_c   1.000
_cell.angle_alpha   90.00
_cell.angle_beta   90.00
_cell.angle_gamma   90.00
#
_symmetry.space_group_name_H-M   'P 1'
#
loop_
_entity.id
_entity.type
_entity.pdbx_description
1 polymer ?
#
loop_
_entity_poly.entity_id
_entity_poly.type
_entity_poly.pdbx_seq_one_letter_code
_entity_poly.pdbx_strand_id
1 'polypeptide(L)'
;MTYPYRYPLSRFLAGFGVTLTIRIEVLKDSEAGVYVATSPDVNGLVIETESFSQLRDEVTEAIPNLIALNNNSNHHHASADLIYRDHIAIA
;
A
#
# COMPACT_ATOMS: atom_id res chain seq x y z
N MET A 1 23.44 -2.60 2.88
CA MET A 1 22.99 -3.05 1.53
C MET A 1 21.47 -3.09 1.58
N THR A 2 20.79 -2.36 0.69
CA THR A 2 19.33 -2.26 0.66
C THR A 2 18.77 -3.10 -0.49
N TYR A 3 17.60 -3.72 -0.28
CA TYR A 3 16.96 -4.59 -1.27
C TYR A 3 15.47 -4.26 -1.44
N PRO A 4 14.93 -4.08 -2.65
CA PRO A 4 13.51 -3.73 -2.82
C PRO A 4 12.55 -4.80 -2.26
N TYR A 5 11.53 -4.40 -1.51
CA TYR A 5 10.56 -5.32 -0.89
C TYR A 5 9.82 -6.19 -1.91
N ARG A 6 9.44 -5.64 -3.07
CA ARG A 6 8.73 -6.37 -4.14
C ARG A 6 9.55 -7.40 -4.90
N TYR A 7 10.87 -7.39 -4.75
CA TYR A 7 11.73 -8.27 -5.54
C TYR A 7 11.73 -9.69 -4.95
N PRO A 8 11.97 -10.72 -5.77
CA PRO A 8 11.98 -12.10 -5.29
C PRO A 8 12.98 -12.29 -4.16
N LEU A 9 12.72 -13.21 -3.24
CA LEU A 9 13.57 -13.53 -2.08
C LEU A 9 13.76 -12.39 -1.06
N SER A 10 13.09 -11.24 -1.21
CA SER A 10 13.18 -10.12 -0.25
C SER A 10 12.88 -10.57 1.18
N ARG A 11 11.83 -11.39 1.37
CA ARG A 11 11.45 -11.96 2.67
C ARG A 11 12.53 -12.87 3.26
N PHE A 12 13.16 -13.68 2.42
CA PHE A 12 14.26 -14.55 2.84
C PHE A 12 15.44 -13.70 3.32
N LEU A 13 15.84 -12.70 2.52
CA LEU A 13 16.96 -11.80 2.83
C LEU A 13 16.72 -10.95 4.09
N ALA A 14 15.48 -10.54 4.35
CA ALA A 14 15.14 -9.82 5.58
C ALA A 14 15.49 -10.63 6.84
N GLY A 15 15.31 -11.96 6.81
CA GLY A 15 15.68 -12.87 7.89
C GLY A 15 17.20 -12.94 8.14
N PHE A 16 18.03 -12.55 7.17
CA PHE A 16 19.49 -12.46 7.31
C PHE A 16 19.97 -11.03 7.63
N GLY A 17 19.07 -10.14 8.05
CA GLY A 17 19.42 -8.77 8.44
C GLY A 17 19.61 -7.80 7.28
N VAL A 18 19.18 -8.15 6.06
CA VAL A 18 19.17 -7.22 4.93
C VAL A 18 18.02 -6.22 5.08
N THR A 19 18.34 -4.93 5.02
CA THR A 19 17.33 -3.86 5.06
C THR A 19 16.53 -3.85 3.76
N LEU A 20 15.20 -3.93 3.86
CA LEU A 20 14.32 -3.83 2.70
C LEU A 20 13.93 -2.37 2.43
N THR A 21 13.76 -2.02 1.15
CA THR A 21 13.28 -0.70 0.73
C THR A 21 11.86 -0.80 0.20
N ILE A 22 11.00 0.11 0.66
CA ILE A 22 9.61 0.23 0.26
C ILE A 22 9.41 1.61 -0.36
N ARG A 23 8.80 1.65 -1.54
CA ARG A 23 8.47 2.89 -2.23
C ARG A 23 7.14 3.43 -1.73
N ILE A 24 7.14 4.71 -1.36
CA ILE A 24 5.95 5.45 -0.95
C ILE A 24 5.74 6.57 -1.95
N GLU A 25 4.53 6.63 -2.51
CA GLU A 25 4.10 7.68 -3.42
C GLU A 25 3.23 8.65 -2.62
N VAL A 26 3.61 9.92 -2.63
CA VAL A 26 2.90 10.97 -1.90
C VAL A 26 2.32 11.96 -2.90
N LEU A 27 1.02 12.17 -2.82
CA LEU A 27 0.29 13.18 -3.56
C LEU A 27 -0.20 14.25 -2.59
N LYS A 28 0.02 15.52 -2.93
CA LYS A 28 -0.57 16.64 -2.18
C LYS A 28 -1.86 17.05 -2.87
N ASP A 29 -2.98 16.93 -2.17
CA ASP A 29 -4.25 17.50 -2.59
C ASP A 29 -4.34 18.94 -2.09
N SER A 30 -4.24 19.90 -3.00
CA SER A 30 -4.31 21.32 -2.66
C SER A 30 -5.73 21.82 -2.37
N GLU A 31 -6.77 21.12 -2.84
CA GLU A 31 -8.17 21.49 -2.62
C GLU A 31 -8.63 21.06 -1.23
N ALA A 32 -8.28 19.84 -0.84
CA ALA A 32 -8.55 19.32 0.51
C ALA A 32 -7.50 19.76 1.55
N GLY A 33 -6.32 20.22 1.12
CA GLY A 33 -5.25 20.66 2.01
C GLY A 33 -4.51 19.51 2.71
N VAL A 34 -4.52 18.31 2.13
CA VAL A 34 -3.96 17.09 2.72
C VAL A 34 -2.87 16.47 1.85
N TYR A 35 -2.06 15.62 2.46
CA TYR A 35 -1.15 14.70 1.78
C TYR A 35 -1.72 13.29 1.84
N VAL A 36 -1.68 12.59 0.72
CA VAL A 36 -2.11 11.20 0.57
C VAL A 36 -0.89 10.36 0.24
N ALA A 37 -0.60 9.35 1.08
CA ALA A 37 0.43 8.35 0.85
C ALA A 37 -0.18 7.05 0.35
N THR A 38 0.38 6.52 -0.73
CA THR A 38 0.08 5.18 -1.25
C THR A 38 1.38 4.43 -1.52
N SER A 39 1.30 3.12 -1.78
CA SER A 39 2.47 2.34 -2.15
C SER A 39 2.15 1.28 -3.18
N PRO A 40 2.91 1.20 -4.29
CA PRO A 40 2.83 0.07 -5.19
C PRO A 40 3.53 -1.18 -4.61
N ASP A 41 4.25 -1.05 -3.49
CA ASP A 41 5.01 -2.12 -2.83
C ASP A 41 4.25 -2.77 -1.67
N VAL A 42 3.34 -2.03 -1.02
CA VAL A 42 2.53 -2.51 0.10
C VAL A 42 1.05 -2.40 -0.28
N ASN A 43 0.42 -3.55 -0.54
CA ASN A 43 -1.01 -3.58 -0.86
C ASN A 43 -1.83 -3.10 0.35
N GLY A 44 -2.80 -2.23 0.08
CA GLY A 44 -3.69 -1.66 1.09
C GLY A 44 -3.14 -0.42 1.81
N LEU A 45 -1.95 0.07 1.45
CA LEU A 45 -1.45 1.33 2.01
C LEU A 45 -2.16 2.52 1.35
N VAL A 46 -3.04 3.17 2.11
CA VAL A 46 -3.62 4.49 1.81
C VAL A 46 -3.72 5.24 3.14
N ILE A 47 -3.02 6.36 3.26
CA ILE A 47 -3.03 7.21 4.47
C ILE A 47 -3.17 8.66 4.04
N GLU A 48 -4.03 9.42 4.70
CA GLU A 48 -4.25 10.84 4.45
C GLU A 48 -4.00 11.66 5.72
N THR A 49 -3.23 12.74 5.61
CA THR A 49 -2.93 13.63 6.75
C THR A 49 -2.73 15.07 6.28
N GLU A 50 -2.99 16.05 7.15
CA GLU A 50 -2.78 17.48 6.84
C GLU A 50 -1.31 17.88 6.79
N SER A 51 -0.42 17.10 7.44
CA SER A 51 1.01 17.39 7.55
C SER A 51 1.85 16.24 7.03
N PHE A 52 2.86 16.57 6.21
CA PHE A 52 3.83 15.61 5.73
C PHE A 52 4.61 14.90 6.85
N SER A 53 4.86 15.57 7.98
CA SER A 53 5.54 14.93 9.11
C SER A 53 4.66 13.84 9.74
N GLN A 54 3.37 14.11 9.89
CA GLN A 54 2.40 13.15 10.42
C GLN A 54 2.22 11.99 9.45
N LEU A 55 2.13 12.28 8.14
CA LEU A 55 2.08 11.26 7.08
C LEU A 55 3.22 10.26 7.21
N ARG A 56 4.45 10.76 7.40
CA ARG A 56 5.63 9.90 7.53
C ARG A 56 5.55 9.00 8.75
N ASP A 57 5.13 9.55 9.87
CA ASP A 57 5.06 8.81 11.14
C ASP A 57 3.96 7.73 11.05
N GLU A 58 2.79 8.06 10.51
CA GLU A 58 1.68 7.10 10.29
C GLU A 58 2.04 6.02 9.26
N VAL A 59 2.69 6.38 8.14
CA VAL A 59 3.18 5.39 7.16
C VAL A 59 4.19 4.43 7.80
N THR A 60 5.07 4.95 8.66
CA THR A 60 6.07 4.13 9.36
C THR A 60 5.41 3.12 10.31
N GLU A 61 4.32 3.51 10.97
CA GLU A 61 3.55 2.63 11.85
C GLU A 61 2.70 1.61 11.08
N ALA A 62 2.10 2.01 9.95
CA ALA A 62 1.19 1.17 9.19
C ALA A 62 1.90 0.07 8.39
N ILE A 63 3.10 0.33 7.86
CA ILE A 63 3.82 -0.60 6.99
C ILE A 63 4.02 -2.00 7.62
N PRO A 64 4.54 -2.14 8.86
CA PRO A 64 4.72 -3.45 9.48
C PRO A 64 3.40 -4.23 9.60
N ASN A 65 2.32 -3.53 9.98
CA ASN A 65 1.00 -4.13 10.15
C ASN A 65 0.45 -4.62 8.81
N LEU A 66 0.53 -3.80 7.76
CA LEU A 66 0.09 -4.18 6.42
C LEU A 66 0.91 -5.32 5.83
N ILE A 67 2.22 -5.34 6.05
CA ILE A 67 3.08 -6.45 5.63
C ILE A 67 2.67 -7.74 6.36
N ALA A 68 2.45 -7.69 7.68
CA ALA A 68 2.02 -8.84 8.46
C ALA A 68 0.66 -9.38 7.98
N LEU A 69 -0.31 -8.49 7.73
CA LEU A 69 -1.63 -8.85 7.20
C LEU A 69 -1.54 -9.51 5.82
N ASN A 70 -0.78 -8.91 4.89
CA ASN A 70 -0.60 -9.41 3.53
C ASN A 70 0.18 -10.75 3.47
N ASN A 71 0.94 -11.09 4.51
CA ASN A 71 1.66 -12.35 4.59
C ASN A 71 0.81 -13.48 5.20
N ASN A 72 -0.18 -13.14 6.02
CA ASN A 72 -1.11 -14.09 6.64
C ASN A 72 -2.37 -14.34 5.80
N SER A 73 -2.65 -13.51 4.80
CA SER A 73 -3.66 -13.77 3.79
C SER A 73 -3.16 -14.84 2.82
N ASN A 74 -3.30 -16.11 3.20
CA ASN A 74 -3.56 -17.14 2.20
C ASN A 74 -4.78 -16.67 1.39
N HIS A 75 -4.58 -16.25 0.15
CA HIS A 75 -5.66 -16.03 -0.81
C HIS A 75 -6.37 -17.36 -1.09
N HIS A 76 -7.15 -17.86 -0.14
CA HIS A 76 -8.19 -18.83 -0.40
C HIS A 76 -9.45 -18.05 -0.73
N HIS A 77 -9.72 -17.90 -2.02
CA HIS A 77 -11.03 -17.54 -2.57
C HIS A 77 -11.71 -16.29 -1.97
N ALA A 78 -11.33 -15.11 -2.44
CA ALA A 78 -12.30 -14.03 -2.55
C ALA A 78 -12.67 -13.89 -4.04
N SER A 79 -13.67 -14.65 -4.46
CA SER A 79 -14.37 -14.38 -5.73
C SER A 79 -15.39 -13.29 -5.43
N ALA A 80 -15.24 -12.14 -6.06
CA ALA A 80 -16.30 -11.15 -6.18
C ALA A 80 -16.62 -11.03 -7.66
N ASP A 81 -17.69 -11.68 -8.10
CA ASP A 81 -18.32 -11.39 -9.38
C ASP A 81 -19.01 -10.03 -9.25
N LEU A 82 -18.48 -9.03 -9.95
CA LEU A 82 -19.15 -7.74 -10.14
C LEU A 82 -19.57 -7.66 -11.61
N ILE A 83 -20.80 -8.08 -11.88
CA ILE A 83 -21.46 -7.85 -13.16
C ILE A 83 -22.30 -6.58 -13.03
N TYR A 84 -21.76 -5.45 -13.52
CA TYR A 84 -22.58 -4.28 -13.81
C TYR A 84 -23.13 -4.38 -15.23
N ARG A 85 -24.46 -4.46 -15.35
CA ARG A 85 -25.18 -4.20 -16.60
C ARG A 85 -26.07 -2.99 -16.39
N ASP A 86 -25.49 -1.82 -16.58
CA ASP A 86 -26.29 -0.62 -16.81
C ASP A 86 -26.34 -0.35 -18.32
N HIS A 87 -27.54 -0.46 -18.88
CA HIS A 87 -27.88 0.10 -20.19
C HIS A 87 -28.87 1.24 -19.92
N ILE A 88 -28.35 2.45 -19.76
CA ILE A 88 -29.13 3.69 -19.78
C ILE A 88 -28.22 4.75 -20.40
N ALA A 89 -28.55 5.54 -21.41
CA ALA A 89 -29.54 5.59 -22.49
C ALA A 89 -28.91 6.60 -23.51
N ILE A 90 -29.34 6.78 -24.75
CA ILE A 90 -30.36 7.77 -25.17
C ILE A 90 -30.27 7.86 -26.70
N ALA A 91 -31.40 7.65 -27.38
CA ALA A 91 -31.93 8.49 -28.45
C ALA A 91 -33.42 8.18 -28.59
#